data_AF-A0A931L0L3-F1
#
_entry.id   AF-A0A931L0L3-F1
#
_cell.length_a   1.000
_cell.length_b   1.000
_cell.length_c   1.000
_cell.angle_alpha   90.00
_cell.angle_beta   90.00
_cell.angle_gamma   90.00
#
_symmetry.space_group_name_H-M   'P 1'
#
loop_
_entity.id
_entity.type
_entity.pdbx_description
1 polymer ?
#
loop_
_entity_poly.entity_id
_entity_poly.type
_entity_poly.pdbx_seq_one_letter_code
_entity_poly.pdbx_strand_id
1 'polypeptide(L)' 'MINLQAGYEGERYALRFFAENLTDERMETGIAFGNFSGDDGILYAPYDAPRIIGVELETNF' A
#
# COMPACT_ATOMS: atom_id res chain seq x y z
N MET A 1 10.91 5.01 1.59
CA MET A 1 9.85 4.60 0.64
C MET A 1 9.68 5.65 -0.45
N ILE A 2 9.65 5.23 -1.72
CA ILE A 2 9.48 6.09 -2.90
C ILE A 2 8.22 5.64 -3.66
N ASN A 3 7.33 6.59 -3.96
CA ASN A 3 6.09 6.34 -4.70
C ASN A 3 6.08 7.22 -5.96
N LEU A 4 5.55 6.70 -7.07
CA LEU A 4 5.40 7.42 -8.33
C LEU A 4 3.99 7.22 -8.89
N GLN A 5 3.44 8.26 -9.48
CA GLN A 5 2.20 8.18 -10.24
C GLN A 5 2.26 9.07 -11.49
N ALA A 6 1.62 8.62 -12.55
CA ALA A 6 1.43 9.39 -13.78
C ALA A 6 0.06 9.08 -14.36
N GLY A 7 -0.61 10.09 -14.90
CA GLY A 7 -1.96 9.90 -15.42
C GLY A 7 -2.34 10.93 -16.46
N TYR A 8 -3.44 10.62 -17.14
CA TYR A 8 -4.13 11.49 -18.08
C TYR A 8 -5.56 11.71 -17.61
N GLU A 9 -6.00 12.96 -17.66
CA GLU A 9 -7.36 13.37 -17.31
C GLU A 9 -8.03 13.99 -18.54
N GLY A 10 -9.16 13.42 -18.94
CA GLY A 10 -10.02 13.93 -20.01
C GLY A 10 -11.44 14.17 -19.52
N GLU A 11 -12.28 14.74 -20.38
CA GLU A 11 -13.64 15.18 -19.99
C GLU A 11 -14.58 14.04 -19.54
N ARG A 12 -14.35 12.80 -20.00
CA ARG A 12 -15.23 11.64 -19.74
C ARG A 12 -14.57 10.49 -19.02
N TYR A 13 -13.24 10.49 -18.98
CA TYR A 13 -12.46 9.43 -18.37
C TYR A 13 -11.12 9.95 -17.88
N ALA A 14 -10.59 9.29 -16.86
CA ALA A 14 -9.23 9.49 -16.37
C ALA A 14 -8.52 8.14 -16.27
N LEU A 15 -7.24 8.11 -16.65
CA LEU A 15 -6.38 6.93 -16.56
C LEU A 15 -5.15 7.27 -15.72
N ARG A 16 -4.82 6.44 -14.74
CA ARG A 16 -3.64 6.63 -13.88
C ARG A 16 -2.85 5.34 -13.74
N PHE A 17 -1.54 5.42 -13.91
CA PHE A 17 -0.60 4.40 -13.50
C PHE A 17 0.08 4.83 -12.22
N PHE A 18 0.23 3.91 -11.27
CA PHE A 18 0.89 4.18 -10.01
C PHE A 18 1.80 3.04 -9.59
N ALA A 19 2.87 3.38 -8.89
CA ALA A 19 3.79 2.46 -8.26
C ALA A 19 4.07 2.96 -6.85
N GLU A 20 3.74 2.14 -5.86
CA GLU A 20 3.98 2.38 -4.45
C GLU A 20 5.12 1.50 -3.96
N ASN A 21 5.89 2.00 -3.00
CA ASN A 21 7.03 1.33 -2.40
C ASN A 21 8.04 0.78 -3.45
N LEU A 22 8.54 1.67 -4.32
CA LEU A 22 9.54 1.30 -5.34
C LEU A 22 10.85 0.75 -4.73
N THR A 23 11.19 1.11 -3.50
CA THR A 23 12.35 0.56 -2.80
C THR A 23 12.12 -0.86 -2.27
N ASP A 24 10.87 -1.33 -2.21
CA ASP A 24 10.45 -2.61 -1.63
C ASP A 24 10.91 -2.80 -0.17
N GLU A 25 11.09 -1.68 0.53
CA GLU A 25 11.45 -1.67 1.94
C GLU A 25 10.18 -1.88 2.77
N ARG A 26 10.25 -2.77 3.76
CA ARG A 26 9.13 -3.09 4.63
C ARG A 26 9.49 -2.76 6.07
N MET A 27 8.56 -2.11 6.75
CA MET A 27 8.68 -1.76 8.15
C MET A 27 7.45 -2.28 8.89
N GLU A 28 7.61 -2.58 10.16
CA GLU A 28 6.46 -2.85 11.04
C GLU A 28 5.67 -1.55 11.21
N THR A 29 4.36 -1.62 10.99
CA THR A 29 3.44 -0.50 11.08
C THR A 29 2.30 -0.85 12.04
N GLY A 30 1.65 0.16 12.61
CA GLY A 30 0.49 -0.06 13.50
C GLY A 30 0.84 -0.54 14.92
N ILE A 31 -0.17 -1.10 15.60
CA ILE A 31 -0.07 -1.56 16.99
C ILE A 31 0.40 -3.01 16.99
N ALA A 32 1.51 -3.26 17.68
CA ALA A 32 1.96 -4.61 17.96
C ALA A 32 1.06 -5.28 19.01
N PHE A 33 0.70 -6.54 18.79
CA PHE A 33 -0.14 -7.32 19.71
C PHE A 33 0.57 -8.61 20.12
N GLY A 34 0.42 -8.96 21.39
CA GLY A 34 0.83 -10.25 21.91
C GLY A 34 -0.19 -11.34 21.57
N ASN A 35 0.18 -12.59 21.82
CA ASN A 35 -0.72 -13.72 21.68
C ASN A 35 -1.88 -13.65 22.70
N PHE A 36 -3.11 -13.89 22.24
CA PHE A 36 -4.32 -13.82 23.07
C PHE A 36 -4.53 -15.05 23.96
N SER A 37 -3.86 -16.17 23.67
CA SER A 37 -4.04 -17.46 24.39
C SER A 37 -2.94 -17.74 25.41
N GLY A 38 -2.19 -16.72 25.83
CA GLY A 38 -1.05 -16.81 26.74
C GLY A 38 0.11 -15.95 26.25
N ASP A 39 1.04 -15.61 27.14
CA ASP A 39 2.22 -14.82 26.78
C ASP A 39 3.34 -15.76 26.29
N ASP A 40 3.65 -15.68 24.99
CA ASP A 40 4.76 -16.39 24.35
C ASP A 40 6.02 -15.52 24.22
N GLY A 41 5.99 -14.27 24.71
CA GLY A 41 7.07 -13.31 24.62
C GLY A 41 7.27 -12.69 23.23
N ILE A 42 6.39 -12.98 22.26
CA ILE A 42 6.47 -12.46 20.89
C ILE A 42 5.40 -11.39 20.68
N LEU A 43 5.84 -10.25 20.15
CA LEU A 43 4.94 -9.20 19.68
C LEU A 43 4.82 -9.30 18.15
N TYR A 44 3.59 -9.35 17.68
CA TYR A 44 3.27 -9.40 16.25
C TYR A 44 2.78 -8.02 15.82
N ALA A 45 3.45 -7.42 14.83
CA ALA A 45 3.04 -6.17 14.22
C ALA A 45 2.68 -6.41 12.75
N PRO A 46 1.67 -5.69 12.20
CA PRO A 46 1.47 -5.68 10.77
C PRO A 46 2.69 -5.09 10.06
N TYR A 47 3.02 -5.61 8.88
CA TYR A 47 4.03 -5.00 8.01
C TYR A 47 3.36 -4.04 7.03
N ASP A 48 4.11 -3.02 6.63
CA ASP A 48 3.72 -2.16 5.53
C ASP A 48 3.51 -2.94 4.21
N ALA A 49 2.75 -2.32 3.32
CA ALA A 49 2.49 -2.85 1.99
C ALA A 49 3.81 -3.12 1.24
N PRO A 50 3.89 -4.25 0.51
CA PRO A 50 5.02 -4.50 -0.39
C PRO A 50 4.99 -3.52 -1.56
N ARG A 51 5.93 -3.63 -2.50
CA ARG A 51 5.79 -2.92 -3.78
C ARG A 51 4.45 -3.24 -4.46
N ILE A 52 3.67 -2.20 -4.76
CA ILE A 52 2.40 -2.30 -5.49
C ILE A 52 2.54 -1.53 -6.80
N ILE A 53 2.11 -2.14 -7.91
CA ILE A 53 2.02 -1.48 -9.22
C ILE A 53 0.59 -1.65 -9.70
N GLY A 54 -0.04 -0.56 -10.09
CA GLY A 54 -1.45 -0.55 -10.45
C GLY A 54 -1.77 0.41 -11.59
N VAL A 55 -2.96 0.18 -12.14
CA VAL A 55 -3.62 1.06 -13.10
C VAL A 55 -5.04 1.32 -12.61
N GLU A 56 -5.46 2.57 -12.68
CA GLU A 56 -6.80 3.03 -12.31
C GLU A 56 -7.45 3.69 -13.52
N LEU A 57 -8.72 3.33 -13.77
CA LEU A 57 -9.56 3.92 -14.80
C LEU A 57 -10.83 4.44 -14.15
N GLU A 58 -11.09 5.73 -14.31
CA GLU A 58 -12.32 6.39 -13.89
C GLU A 58 -13.12 6.81 -15.12
N THR A 59 -14.44 6.70 -15.05
CA THR A 59 -15.34 7.19 -16.10
C THR A 59 -16.54 7.88 -15.46
N ASN A 60 -16.92 9.02 -16.03
CA ASN A 60 -18.07 9.81 -15.59
C ASN A 60 -19.11 9.80 -16.71
N PHE A 61 -20.35 9.41 -16.37
CA PHE A 61 -21.49 9.26 -17.30
C PHE A 61 -22.53 10.36 -17.11
#